data_AF-A0AAE0R1T2-F1
#
_entry.id   AF-A0AAE0R1T2-F1
#
_cell.length_a   1.000
_cell.length_b   1.000
_cell.length_c   1.000
_cell.angle_alpha   90.00
_cell.angle_beta   90.00
_cell.angle_gamma   90.00
#
_symmetry.space_group_name_H-M   'P 1'
#
loop_
_entity.id
_entity.type
_entity.pdbx_description
1 polymer ?
#
loop_
_entity_poly.entity_id
_entity_poly.type
_entity_poly.pdbx_seq_one_letter_code
_entity_poly.pdbx_strand_id
1 'polypeptide(L)'
;MVRGKGELALALALGLLGVFLAAMQQAAAFPAWTFEEEAHMSGVLIIGIRKDARSHLLHLSRNKRYTLTPEKLKWDKFKLTYKLLSFPRNLMNASDTRHGIAKAFAMWSDVSPFSFREVPVDEEADIKIGFYPVNHTDCLKSYLHHCFDGITGELAHAFFPPTGEIHFDDDEYWILGNMRFSWKKGE
;
A
#
# COMPACT_ATOMS: atom_id res chain seq x y z
N MET A 1 24.86 33.43 -57.00
CA MET A 1 26.20 32.84 -56.86
C MET A 1 26.91 33.50 -55.68
N VAL A 2 26.73 32.95 -54.48
CA VAL A 2 27.52 33.28 -53.27
C VAL A 2 27.71 31.93 -52.57
N ARG A 3 28.96 31.48 -52.46
CA ARG A 3 29.35 30.15 -51.98
C ARG A 3 29.27 30.07 -50.45
N GLY A 4 28.68 28.98 -49.97
CA GLY A 4 28.57 28.63 -48.56
C GLY A 4 29.92 28.26 -47.94
N LYS A 5 30.02 28.55 -46.65
CA LYS A 5 31.17 28.28 -45.78
C LYS A 5 31.14 26.80 -45.38
N GLY A 6 32.16 26.06 -45.77
CA GLY A 6 32.52 24.77 -45.20
C GLY A 6 33.81 24.91 -44.39
N GLU A 7 33.78 24.31 -43.20
CA GLU A 7 34.88 23.57 -42.57
C GLU A 7 36.19 24.34 -42.28
N LEU A 8 36.58 24.40 -40.99
CA LEU A 8 37.72 23.65 -40.44
C LEU A 8 38.02 24.17 -39.03
N ALA A 9 37.56 23.38 -38.05
CA ALA A 9 37.90 23.51 -36.65
C ALA A 9 39.33 23.01 -36.40
N LEU A 10 40.17 23.86 -35.82
CA LEU A 10 41.38 23.54 -35.06
C LEU A 10 41.40 24.52 -33.88
N ALA A 11 41.79 24.22 -32.65
CA ALA A 11 42.16 22.99 -32.00
C ALA A 11 42.30 23.39 -30.51
N LEU A 12 41.42 22.92 -29.62
CA LEU A 12 41.63 23.02 -28.17
C LEU A 12 40.93 21.85 -27.48
N ALA A 13 41.57 21.34 -26.43
CA ALA A 13 41.14 20.30 -25.49
C ALA A 13 41.41 18.83 -25.90
N LEU A 14 42.69 18.45 -25.80
CA LEU A 14 43.07 17.10 -25.40
C LEU A 14 42.67 16.90 -23.94
N GLY A 15 41.78 15.95 -23.65
CA GLY A 15 41.46 15.56 -22.29
C GLY A 15 40.27 14.63 -22.20
N LEU A 16 40.56 13.37 -21.84
CA LEU A 16 39.63 12.39 -21.26
C LEU A 16 38.77 11.59 -22.24
N LEU A 17 39.43 10.70 -22.99
CA LEU A 17 38.85 9.41 -23.36
C LEU A 17 39.56 8.32 -22.54
N GLY A 18 38.79 7.51 -21.80
CA GLY A 18 39.27 6.24 -21.27
C GLY A 18 39.37 6.16 -19.75
N VAL A 19 38.22 6.06 -19.06
CA VAL A 19 38.15 5.30 -17.79
C VAL A 19 36.81 4.54 -17.77
N PHE A 20 36.72 3.47 -18.55
CA PHE A 20 35.79 2.37 -18.31
C PHE A 20 36.64 1.15 -17.98
N LEU A 21 36.38 0.55 -16.81
CA LEU A 21 36.89 -0.73 -16.30
C LEU A 21 38.41 -0.90 -16.14
N ALA A 22 38.90 -0.61 -14.93
CA ALA A 22 39.89 -1.46 -14.24
C ALA A 22 40.05 -1.00 -12.79
N ALA A 23 39.40 -1.70 -11.85
CA ALA A 23 39.89 -1.89 -10.47
C ALA A 23 38.88 -2.75 -9.69
N MET A 24 38.84 -4.05 -9.98
CA MET A 24 38.68 -5.00 -8.90
C MET A 24 40.03 -5.10 -8.17
N GLN A 25 39.93 -5.31 -6.85
CA GLN A 25 40.96 -5.81 -5.94
C GLN A 25 41.81 -4.77 -5.21
N GLN A 26 41.39 -4.37 -4.00
CA GLN A 26 42.12 -4.78 -2.79
C GLN A 26 41.30 -4.54 -1.52
N ALA A 27 41.41 -5.53 -0.64
CA ALA A 27 40.78 -5.61 0.66
C ALA A 27 41.55 -4.80 1.72
N ALA A 28 40.85 -4.59 2.83
CA ALA A 28 41.30 -4.36 4.20
C ALA A 28 41.28 -2.92 4.75
N ALA A 29 40.65 -2.86 5.93
CA ALA A 29 40.78 -1.90 7.02
C ALA A 29 40.02 -0.56 6.92
N PHE A 30 38.78 -0.57 7.42
CA PHE A 30 38.15 0.61 8.03
C PHE A 30 38.01 0.37 9.54
N PRO A 31 38.15 1.42 10.38
CA PRO A 31 38.33 1.29 11.82
C PRO A 31 37.07 0.75 12.49
N ALA A 32 37.29 -0.05 13.53
CA ALA A 32 36.26 -0.52 14.44
C ALA A 32 35.59 0.69 15.11
N TRP A 33 34.39 1.01 14.65
CA TRP A 33 33.44 1.79 15.43
C TRP A 33 32.88 0.86 16.50
N THR A 34 33.38 1.03 17.72
CA THR A 34 32.78 0.47 18.92
C THR A 34 31.36 1.00 19.04
N PHE A 35 30.38 0.14 18.85
CA PHE A 35 29.00 0.43 19.24
C PHE A 35 28.97 0.38 20.76
N GLU A 36 28.91 1.54 21.40
CA GLU A 36 28.56 1.64 22.82
C GLU A 36 27.15 1.06 23.00
N GLU A 37 27.09 0.02 23.81
CA GLU A 37 25.89 -0.69 24.22
C GLU A 37 25.04 0.23 25.13
N GLU A 38 24.17 1.05 24.54
CA GLU A 38 23.03 1.59 25.28
C GLU A 38 21.86 0.61 25.24
N ALA A 39 21.96 -0.42 26.08
CA ALA A 39 20.82 -1.26 26.46
C ALA A 39 19.87 -0.44 27.36
N HIS A 40 18.93 0.29 26.77
CA HIS A 40 17.86 0.92 27.53
C HIS A 40 16.46 0.48 27.05
N MET A 41 15.78 -0.21 27.98
CA MET A 41 14.34 -0.51 28.07
C MET A 41 13.84 -1.71 27.23
N SER A 42 13.24 -2.76 27.77
CA SER A 42 12.69 -3.02 29.11
C SER A 42 12.47 -4.54 29.23
N GLY A 43 13.44 -5.25 29.81
CA GLY A 43 13.32 -6.67 30.15
C GLY A 43 13.09 -6.81 31.66
N VAL A 44 11.90 -6.47 32.16
CA VAL A 44 11.60 -6.66 33.58
C VAL A 44 11.45 -8.14 33.87
N LEU A 45 12.53 -8.78 34.33
CA LEU A 45 12.51 -10.13 34.86
C LEU A 45 11.83 -10.10 36.24
N ILE A 46 10.51 -10.22 36.25
CA ILE A 46 9.70 -10.25 37.48
C ILE A 46 9.94 -11.58 38.20
N ILE A 47 11.05 -11.76 38.93
CA ILE A 47 11.26 -12.90 39.84
C ILE A 47 10.77 -12.48 41.23
N GLY A 48 9.82 -13.23 41.80
CA GLY A 48 9.32 -13.01 43.17
C GLY A 48 7.92 -12.41 43.29
N ILE A 49 7.25 -12.04 42.18
CA ILE A 49 5.85 -11.58 42.25
C ILE A 49 4.88 -12.76 42.19
N ARG A 50 3.90 -12.73 43.09
CA ARG A 50 2.77 -13.67 43.20
C ARG A 50 2.07 -13.80 41.83
N LYS A 51 1.71 -15.02 41.41
CA LYS A 51 1.29 -15.33 40.03
C LYS A 51 0.14 -14.44 39.51
N ASP A 52 -0.76 -14.05 40.39
CA ASP A 52 -1.88 -13.12 40.20
C ASP A 52 -1.43 -11.69 39.83
N ALA A 53 -0.38 -11.19 40.48
CA ALA A 53 0.18 -9.88 40.16
C ALA A 53 1.04 -9.92 38.88
N ARG A 54 1.64 -11.07 38.53
CA ARG A 54 2.35 -11.26 37.24
C ARG A 54 1.40 -11.15 36.04
N SER A 55 0.21 -11.75 36.08
CA SER A 55 -0.76 -11.63 34.96
C SER A 55 -1.26 -10.20 34.78
N HIS A 56 -1.46 -9.46 35.87
CA HIS A 56 -1.82 -8.04 35.81
C HIS A 56 -0.71 -7.18 35.17
N LEU A 57 0.55 -7.40 35.54
CA LEU A 57 1.68 -6.65 34.97
C LEU A 57 1.92 -6.99 33.49
N LEU A 58 1.78 -8.26 33.10
CA LEU A 58 1.87 -8.67 31.69
C LEU A 58 0.74 -8.07 30.84
N HIS A 59 -0.47 -7.93 31.39
CA HIS A 59 -1.59 -7.29 30.70
C HIS A 59 -1.35 -5.78 30.50
N LEU A 60 -0.73 -5.11 31.48
CA LEU A 60 -0.36 -3.69 31.40
C LEU A 60 0.83 -3.44 30.45
N SER A 61 1.73 -4.42 30.29
CA SER A 61 2.92 -4.35 29.43
C SER A 61 2.66 -4.78 27.98
N ARG A 62 1.43 -5.18 27.61
CA ARG A 62 1.17 -5.61 26.24
C ARG A 62 1.18 -4.38 25.32
N ASN A 63 2.30 -4.18 24.64
CA ASN A 63 2.39 -3.19 23.58
C ASN A 63 1.32 -3.48 22.52
N LYS A 64 0.59 -2.42 22.16
CA LYS A 64 -0.45 -2.47 21.13
C LYS A 64 0.21 -2.81 19.80
N ARG A 65 -0.06 -4.00 19.27
CA ARG A 65 0.44 -4.47 17.97
C ARG A 65 -0.38 -3.94 16.80
N TYR A 66 -0.78 -2.67 16.86
CA TYR A 66 -1.51 -2.02 15.78
C TYR A 66 -0.96 -0.61 15.57
N THR A 67 -0.77 -0.24 14.31
CA THR A 67 -0.37 1.10 13.92
C THR A 67 -1.63 1.96 13.80
N LEU A 68 -1.77 2.94 14.69
CA LEU A 68 -2.74 4.01 14.47
C LEU A 68 -2.13 5.01 13.51
N THR A 69 -2.92 5.54 12.58
CA THR A 69 -2.51 6.74 11.85
C THR A 69 -2.19 7.86 12.85
N PRO A 70 -1.29 8.81 12.53
CA PRO A 70 -1.00 9.93 13.42
C PRO A 70 -2.26 10.66 13.92
N GLU A 71 -3.27 10.71 13.05
CA GLU A 71 -4.58 11.34 13.29
C GLU A 71 -5.59 10.42 13.98
N LYS A 72 -5.26 9.16 14.24
CA LYS A 72 -6.11 8.15 14.89
C LYS A 72 -7.49 8.01 14.23
N LEU A 73 -7.48 8.06 12.90
CA LEU A 73 -8.66 7.97 12.05
C LEU A 73 -9.43 6.67 12.31
N LYS A 74 -10.73 6.80 12.58
CA LYS A 74 -11.62 5.70 12.94
C LYS A 74 -13.06 6.04 12.61
N TRP A 75 -13.91 5.02 12.53
CA TRP A 75 -15.35 5.19 12.55
C TRP A 75 -15.84 5.44 13.98
N ASP A 76 -16.71 6.44 14.14
CA ASP A 76 -17.34 6.75 15.43
C ASP A 76 -18.64 5.95 15.67
N LYS A 77 -19.00 5.08 14.72
CA LYS A 77 -20.15 4.18 14.80
C LYS A 77 -19.80 2.80 14.28
N PHE A 78 -20.53 1.79 14.74
CA PHE A 78 -20.33 0.39 14.34
C PHE A 78 -21.27 -0.08 13.22
N LYS A 79 -22.41 0.59 13.04
CA LYS A 79 -23.34 0.30 11.94
C LYS A 79 -22.94 1.14 10.74
N LEU A 80 -22.20 0.53 9.82
CA LEU A 80 -21.71 1.16 8.61
C LEU A 80 -22.59 0.78 7.43
N THR A 81 -22.75 1.73 6.53
CA THR A 81 -23.44 1.54 5.25
C THR A 81 -22.43 1.60 4.13
N TYR A 82 -22.62 0.81 3.08
CA TYR A 82 -21.78 0.87 1.89
C TYR A 82 -22.63 0.92 0.62
N LYS A 83 -22.09 1.52 -0.45
CA LYS A 83 -22.71 1.47 -1.78
C LYS A 83 -21.69 1.20 -2.86
N LEU A 84 -22.17 0.55 -3.92
CA LEU A 84 -21.41 0.27 -5.14
C LEU A 84 -21.75 1.34 -6.18
N LEU A 85 -20.76 2.14 -6.54
CA LEU A 85 -20.85 3.22 -7.53
C LEU A 85 -20.69 2.71 -8.96
N SER A 86 -19.89 1.65 -9.14
CA SER A 86 -19.65 0.99 -10.42
C SER A 86 -19.36 -0.50 -10.20
N PHE A 87 -19.26 -1.23 -11.30
CA PHE A 87 -18.99 -2.66 -11.36
C PHE A 87 -17.86 -2.91 -12.37
N PRO A 88 -17.07 -3.98 -12.20
CA PRO A 88 -15.98 -4.29 -13.11
C PRO A 88 -16.50 -4.55 -14.53
N ARG A 89 -15.77 -4.07 -15.53
CA ARG A 89 -16.15 -4.26 -16.95
C ARG A 89 -15.91 -5.68 -17.46
N ASN A 90 -14.97 -6.41 -16.86
CA ASN A 90 -14.47 -7.67 -17.37
C ASN A 90 -14.74 -8.85 -16.41
N LEU A 91 -15.22 -9.98 -16.97
CA LEU A 91 -15.40 -11.30 -16.36
C LEU A 91 -16.37 -11.43 -15.16
N MET A 92 -16.46 -10.43 -14.27
CA MET A 92 -17.31 -10.46 -13.10
C MET A 92 -18.58 -9.63 -13.31
N ASN A 93 -19.74 -10.21 -13.04
CA ASN A 93 -21.02 -9.50 -13.13
C ASN A 93 -21.35 -8.78 -11.81
N ALA A 94 -22.40 -7.95 -11.83
CA ALA A 94 -22.82 -7.17 -10.66
C ALA A 94 -23.31 -8.03 -9.48
N SER A 95 -23.84 -9.22 -9.72
CA SER A 95 -24.28 -10.14 -8.66
C SER A 95 -23.06 -10.74 -7.94
N ASP A 96 -22.08 -11.21 -8.70
CA ASP A 96 -20.84 -11.76 -8.15
C ASP A 96 -20.02 -10.69 -7.42
N THR A 97 -20.00 -9.46 -7.96
CA THR A 97 -19.37 -8.31 -7.29
C THR A 97 -20.01 -8.06 -5.92
N ARG A 98 -21.34 -7.97 -5.86
CA ARG A 98 -22.07 -7.81 -4.59
C ARG A 98 -21.79 -8.96 -3.64
N HIS A 99 -21.78 -10.19 -4.13
CA HIS A 99 -21.48 -11.37 -3.32
C HIS A 99 -20.07 -11.32 -2.72
N GLY A 100 -19.07 -10.96 -3.53
CA GLY A 100 -17.67 -10.82 -3.09
C GLY A 100 -17.51 -9.75 -2.01
N ILE A 101 -18.09 -8.57 -2.23
CA ILE A 101 -18.04 -7.46 -1.27
C ILE A 101 -18.79 -7.79 0.02
N ALA A 102 -19.98 -8.37 -0.06
CA ALA A 102 -20.75 -8.78 1.11
C ALA A 102 -19.98 -9.84 1.94
N LYS A 103 -19.32 -10.79 1.27
CA LYS A 103 -18.47 -11.78 1.94
C LYS A 103 -17.25 -11.14 2.60
N ALA A 104 -16.63 -10.15 1.96
CA ALA A 104 -15.52 -9.40 2.56
C ALA A 104 -15.94 -8.68 3.84
N PHE A 105 -17.09 -7.99 3.83
CA PHE A 105 -17.61 -7.34 5.02
C PHE A 105 -18.08 -8.31 6.10
N ALA A 106 -18.63 -9.46 5.74
CA ALA A 106 -18.97 -10.51 6.70
C ALA A 106 -17.74 -10.96 7.50
N MET A 107 -16.59 -11.17 6.83
CA MET A 107 -15.34 -11.55 7.51
C MET A 107 -14.90 -10.50 8.55
N TRP A 108 -15.11 -9.21 8.29
CA TRP A 108 -14.85 -8.15 9.27
C TRP A 108 -15.87 -8.14 10.42
N SER A 109 -17.15 -8.34 10.11
CA SER A 109 -18.21 -8.44 11.12
C SER A 109 -18.03 -9.64 12.04
N ASP A 110 -17.48 -10.75 11.57
CA ASP A 110 -17.28 -11.97 12.38
C ASP A 110 -16.31 -11.76 13.55
N VAL A 111 -15.41 -10.78 13.44
CA VAL A 111 -14.32 -10.56 14.41
C VAL A 111 -14.35 -9.16 15.04
N SER A 112 -15.41 -8.39 14.81
CA SER A 112 -15.52 -7.00 15.28
C SER A 112 -16.97 -6.63 15.60
N PRO A 113 -17.22 -5.54 16.34
CA PRO A 113 -18.58 -5.04 16.54
C PRO A 113 -19.20 -4.40 15.28
N PHE A 114 -18.46 -4.30 14.17
CA PHE A 114 -18.96 -3.65 12.96
C PHE A 114 -20.03 -4.48 12.26
N SER A 115 -21.04 -3.81 11.72
CA SER A 115 -22.04 -4.36 10.81
C SER A 115 -22.10 -3.51 9.56
N PHE A 116 -22.28 -4.17 8.42
CA PHE A 116 -22.25 -3.53 7.12
C PHE A 116 -23.57 -3.80 6.40
N ARG A 117 -24.15 -2.76 5.79
CA ARG A 117 -25.38 -2.87 5.00
C ARG A 117 -25.23 -2.15 3.67
N GLU A 118 -25.52 -2.84 2.57
CA GLU A 118 -25.61 -2.20 1.25
C GLU A 118 -26.79 -1.23 1.22
N VAL A 119 -26.58 -0.05 0.66
CA VAL A 119 -27.62 0.94 0.37
C VAL A 119 -27.70 1.22 -1.13
N PRO A 120 -28.88 1.62 -1.64
CA PRO A 120 -29.03 2.13 -3.00
C PRO A 120 -28.03 3.26 -3.32
N VAL A 121 -27.70 3.42 -4.61
CA VAL A 121 -26.68 4.38 -5.06
C VAL A 121 -27.06 5.85 -4.77
N ASP A 122 -28.35 6.12 -4.75
CA ASP A 122 -28.99 7.41 -4.47
C ASP A 122 -29.05 7.75 -2.97
N GLU A 123 -28.78 6.79 -2.08
CA GLU A 123 -28.63 7.05 -0.65
C GLU A 123 -27.17 7.42 -0.29
N GLU A 124 -26.99 8.20 0.76
CA GLU A 124 -25.65 8.41 1.33
C GLU A 124 -25.15 7.16 2.06
N ALA A 125 -23.84 6.92 1.95
CA ALA A 125 -23.19 5.76 2.53
C ALA A 125 -21.87 6.16 3.21
N ASP A 126 -21.51 5.44 4.27
CA ASP A 126 -20.24 5.62 4.97
C ASP A 126 -19.06 5.16 4.12
N ILE A 127 -19.25 4.05 3.39
CA ILE A 127 -18.24 3.46 2.54
C ILE A 127 -18.70 3.50 1.08
N LYS A 128 -17.90 4.11 0.21
CA LYS A 128 -18.20 4.20 -1.21
C LYS A 128 -17.22 3.34 -1.98
N ILE A 129 -17.73 2.43 -2.78
CA ILE A 129 -16.93 1.43 -3.48
C ILE A 129 -17.11 1.59 -4.98
N GLY A 130 -16.02 1.66 -5.72
CA GLY A 130 -16.07 1.73 -7.18
C GLY A 130 -14.88 1.09 -7.88
N PHE A 131 -15.10 0.77 -9.15
CA PHE A 131 -14.13 0.30 -10.12
C PHE A 131 -13.83 1.47 -11.06
N TYR A 132 -12.54 1.79 -11.20
CA TYR A 132 -12.09 2.95 -11.96
C TYR A 132 -10.92 2.62 -12.90
N PRO A 133 -10.82 3.29 -14.06
CA PRO A 133 -9.64 3.16 -14.91
C PRO A 133 -8.40 3.78 -14.25
N VAL A 134 -7.22 3.56 -14.84
CA VAL A 134 -5.94 4.20 -14.48
C VAL A 134 -6.11 5.63 -13.97
N ASN A 135 -6.65 6.52 -14.81
CA ASN A 135 -6.93 7.90 -14.43
C ASN A 135 -8.25 7.99 -13.66
N HIS A 136 -8.18 8.11 -12.34
CA HIS A 136 -9.35 8.20 -11.48
C HIS A 136 -9.20 9.22 -10.34
N THR A 137 -10.33 9.73 -9.85
CA THR A 137 -10.41 10.68 -8.72
C THR A 137 -9.33 11.78 -8.79
N ASP A 138 -8.75 12.19 -7.67
CA ASP A 138 -7.69 13.20 -7.54
C ASP A 138 -6.29 12.59 -7.68
N CYS A 139 -6.15 11.43 -8.34
CA CYS A 139 -4.90 10.67 -8.39
C CYS A 139 -3.71 11.45 -9.01
N LEU A 140 -4.00 12.43 -9.87
CA LEU A 140 -2.99 13.31 -10.47
C LEU A 140 -2.53 14.44 -9.52
N LYS A 141 -3.22 14.65 -8.40
CA LYS A 141 -2.99 15.75 -7.45
C LYS A 141 -2.46 15.27 -6.09
N SER A 142 -2.59 13.98 -5.79
CA SER A 142 -2.16 13.41 -4.52
C SER A 142 -0.89 12.59 -4.70
N TYR A 143 0.16 12.92 -3.95
CA TYR A 143 1.36 12.09 -3.86
C TYR A 143 1.16 10.84 -2.98
N LEU A 144 0.07 10.80 -2.19
CA LEU A 144 -0.30 9.67 -1.33
C LEU A 144 -1.33 8.75 -1.99
N HIS A 145 -1.99 9.23 -3.06
CA HIS A 145 -3.02 8.50 -3.79
C HIS A 145 -2.65 8.54 -5.26
N HIS A 146 -1.97 7.49 -5.71
CA HIS A 146 -1.51 7.38 -7.07
C HIS A 146 -2.61 6.83 -7.97
N CYS A 147 -2.47 7.09 -9.26
CA CYS A 147 -3.32 6.48 -10.27
C CYS A 147 -2.98 5.00 -10.37
N PHE A 148 -3.94 4.17 -10.81
CA PHE A 148 -3.62 2.77 -11.09
C PHE A 148 -2.63 2.68 -12.25
N ASP A 149 -1.95 1.55 -12.38
CA ASP A 149 -0.91 1.28 -13.37
C ASP A 149 -1.33 0.24 -14.42
N GLY A 150 -2.57 -0.24 -14.33
CA GLY A 150 -3.18 -1.20 -15.24
C GLY A 150 -2.93 -2.65 -14.83
N ILE A 151 -3.11 -3.57 -15.78
CA ILE A 151 -3.11 -5.02 -15.52
C ILE A 151 -1.85 -5.46 -14.75
N THR A 152 -2.07 -6.26 -13.72
CA THR A 152 -1.12 -6.92 -12.79
C THR A 152 -0.39 -6.03 -11.78
N GLY A 153 -0.67 -4.72 -11.76
CA GLY A 153 -0.03 -3.77 -10.84
C GLY A 153 -0.80 -3.57 -9.54
N GLU A 154 -1.15 -2.32 -9.23
CA GLU A 154 -1.99 -1.96 -8.08
C GLU A 154 -3.45 -2.36 -8.32
N LEU A 155 -3.92 -3.34 -7.54
CA LEU A 155 -5.26 -3.89 -7.71
C LEU A 155 -6.36 -2.97 -7.14
N ALA A 156 -6.08 -2.32 -6.02
CA ALA A 156 -7.05 -1.54 -5.27
C ALA A 156 -6.35 -0.71 -4.18
N HIS A 157 -7.01 0.38 -3.78
CA HIS A 157 -6.63 1.19 -2.61
C HIS A 157 -7.87 1.72 -1.90
N ALA A 158 -7.69 2.15 -0.65
CA ALA A 158 -8.78 2.64 0.20
C ALA A 158 -8.34 3.83 1.04
N PHE A 159 -9.31 4.68 1.35
CA PHE A 159 -9.13 5.86 2.20
C PHE A 159 -9.52 5.54 3.64
N PHE A 160 -8.80 6.16 4.57
CA PHE A 160 -9.13 6.04 5.99
C PHE A 160 -10.51 6.63 6.31
N PRO A 161 -11.16 6.22 7.40
CA PRO A 161 -12.32 6.90 7.94
C PRO A 161 -12.01 8.38 8.27
N PRO A 162 -12.98 9.30 8.18
CA PRO A 162 -14.37 9.07 7.77
C PRO A 162 -14.58 9.11 6.25
N THR A 163 -13.52 9.29 5.45
CA THR A 163 -13.61 9.37 3.98
C THR A 163 -14.18 8.08 3.40
N GLY A 164 -13.63 6.93 3.81
CA GLY A 164 -14.26 5.62 3.58
C GLY A 164 -14.42 5.21 2.11
N GLU A 165 -13.60 5.72 1.20
CA GLU A 165 -13.66 5.32 -0.22
C GLU A 165 -12.77 4.10 -0.48
N ILE A 166 -13.23 3.19 -1.32
CA ILE A 166 -12.48 2.01 -1.77
C ILE A 166 -12.54 1.99 -3.30
N HIS A 167 -11.39 2.05 -3.94
CA HIS A 167 -11.29 1.97 -5.39
C HIS A 167 -10.59 0.67 -5.80
N PHE A 168 -11.16 0.01 -6.80
CA PHE A 168 -10.60 -1.14 -7.49
C PHE A 168 -10.15 -0.71 -8.89
N ASP A 169 -9.04 -1.26 -9.38
CA ASP A 169 -8.62 -1.05 -10.77
C ASP A 169 -9.56 -1.81 -11.72
N ASP A 170 -10.20 -1.08 -12.64
CA ASP A 170 -11.13 -1.62 -13.62
C ASP A 170 -10.45 -2.10 -14.91
N ASP A 171 -9.12 -1.99 -15.00
CA ASP A 171 -8.33 -2.65 -16.04
C ASP A 171 -7.98 -4.10 -15.66
N GLU A 172 -8.22 -4.50 -14.40
CA GLU A 172 -8.01 -5.86 -13.91
C GLU A 172 -9.11 -6.86 -14.30
N TYR A 173 -8.73 -8.14 -14.34
CA TYR A 173 -9.62 -9.26 -14.60
C TYR A 173 -10.17 -9.85 -13.30
N TRP A 174 -11.19 -9.21 -12.74
CA TRP A 174 -11.82 -9.64 -11.50
C TRP A 174 -12.57 -10.96 -11.64
N ILE A 175 -12.41 -11.83 -10.64
CA ILE A 175 -13.09 -13.12 -10.55
C ILE A 175 -13.50 -13.39 -9.10
N LEU A 176 -14.50 -14.25 -8.93
CA LEU A 176 -14.90 -14.75 -7.62
C LEU A 176 -14.28 -16.14 -7.36
N GLY A 177 -13.49 -16.25 -6.29
CA GLY A 177 -12.84 -17.50 -5.89
C GLY A 177 -11.39 -17.62 -6.36
N ASN A 178 -10.91 -18.84 -6.56
CA ASN A 178 -9.50 -19.10 -6.82
C ASN A 178 -9.13 -18.78 -8.27
N MET A 179 -8.06 -18.00 -8.45
CA MET A 179 -7.45 -17.77 -9.76
C MET A 179 -6.85 -19.06 -10.30
N ARG A 180 -7.34 -19.51 -11.46
CA ARG A 180 -6.82 -20.70 -12.16
C ARG A 180 -5.68 -20.39 -13.13
N PHE A 181 -5.22 -19.15 -13.20
CA PHE A 181 -4.12 -18.73 -14.07
C PHE A 181 -2.88 -18.36 -13.25
N SER A 182 -1.77 -19.03 -13.54
CA SER A 182 -0.44 -18.64 -13.10
C SER A 182 0.19 -17.84 -14.25
N TRP A 183 0.33 -16.53 -14.06
CA TRP A 183 1.19 -15.74 -14.93
C TRP A 183 2.63 -15.97 -14.51
N LYS A 184 3.51 -16.31 -15.46
CA LYS A 184 4.94 -16.21 -15.20
C LYS A 184 5.27 -14.72 -15.10
N LYS A 185 5.74 -14.27 -13.94
CA LYS A 185 6.34 -12.94 -13.80
C LYS A 185 7.46 -12.87 -14.84
N GLY A 186 7.40 -11.87 -15.73
CA GLY A 186 8.33 -11.71 -16.84
C GLY A 186 9.79 -11.81 -16.38
N GLU A 187 10.60 -12.50 -17.19
CA GLU A 187 12.04 -12.70 -17.01
C GLU A 187 12.83 -11.39 -17.07
#